data_AF-A0A1K2FBU2-F1
#
_entry.id   AF-A0A1K2FBU2-F1
#
_cell.length_a   1.000
_cell.length_b   1.000
_cell.length_c   1.000
_cell.angle_alpha   90.00
_cell.angle_beta   90.00
_cell.angle_gamma   90.00
#
_symmetry.space_group_name_H-M   'P 1'
#
loop_
_entity.id
_entity.type
_entity.pdbx_description
1 polymer ?
#
loop_
_entity_poly.entity_id
_entity_poly.type
_entity_poly.pdbx_seq_one_letter_code
_entity_poly.pdbx_strand_id
1 'polypeptide(L)' 'MPAPDGWTKTFTDPRLCAAIVDRLTFNGTIIETGTDSYRLATTRARAEQQSVS' A
#
# COMPACT_ATOMS: atom_id res chain seq x y z
N MET A 1 11.13 15.42 7.95
CA MET A 1 10.44 14.77 6.82
C MET A 1 8.94 14.91 7.05
N PRO A 2 8.15 15.48 6.12
CA PRO A 2 6.70 15.41 6.22
C PRO A 2 6.26 13.93 6.13
N ALA A 3 5.25 13.55 6.91
CA ALA A 3 4.71 12.20 6.90
C ALA A 3 4.12 11.88 5.50
N PRO A 4 4.17 10.63 5.03
CA PRO A 4 3.59 10.29 3.73
C PRO A 4 2.08 10.58 3.75
N ASP A 5 1.55 11.19 2.68
CA ASP A 5 0.19 11.79 2.62
C ASP A 5 -0.97 10.84 2.98
N GLY A 6 -0.73 9.52 3.01
CA GLY A 6 -1.68 8.52 3.47
C GLY A 6 -1.81 8.41 5.00
N TRP A 7 -0.75 8.70 5.76
CA TRP A 7 -0.69 8.44 7.21
C TRP A 7 -1.42 9.52 8.02
N THR A 8 -1.46 10.75 7.54
CA THR A 8 -2.16 11.88 8.18
C THR A 8 -3.68 11.69 8.19
N LYS A 9 -4.23 10.78 7.38
CA LYS A 9 -5.65 10.40 7.38
C LYS A 9 -5.97 9.34 8.44
N THR A 10 -5.00 8.47 8.74
CA THR A 10 -5.14 7.41 9.76
C THR A 10 -4.75 7.92 11.15
N PHE A 11 -3.76 8.80 11.23
CA PHE A 11 -3.27 9.41 12.47
C PHE A 11 -3.52 10.91 12.42
N THR A 12 -4.58 11.34 13.12
CA THR A 12 -5.03 12.74 13.16
C THR A 12 -4.13 13.63 14.01
N ASP A 13 -3.39 13.07 14.98
CA ASP A 13 -2.37 13.79 15.71
C ASP A 13 -1.01 13.75 14.97
N PRO A 14 -0.45 14.92 14.60
CA PRO A 14 0.80 14.98 13.84
C PRO A 14 2.02 14.40 14.57
N ARG A 15 2.06 14.50 15.91
CA ARG A 15 3.20 14.00 16.70
C ARG A 15 3.15 12.48 16.83
N LEU A 16 1.95 11.92 17.00
CA LEU A 16 1.70 10.48 16.99
C LEU A 16 2.05 9.86 15.64
N CYS A 17 1.62 10.49 14.53
CA CYS A 17 1.97 10.06 13.18
C CYS A 17 3.50 9.99 12.99
N ALA A 18 4.22 11.05 13.38
CA ALA A 18 5.68 11.09 13.29
C ALA A 18 6.35 10.00 14.13
N ALA A 19 5.91 9.77 15.37
CA ALA A 19 6.49 8.75 16.24
C ALA A 19 6.28 7.32 15.72
N ILE A 20 5.10 7.03 15.15
CA ILE A 20 4.80 5.72 14.57
C ILE A 20 5.60 5.48 13.29
N VAL A 21 5.65 6.47 12.39
CA VAL A 21 6.45 6.39 11.16
C VAL A 21 7.93 6.22 11.48
N ASP A 22 8.45 6.97 12.46
CA ASP A 22 9.84 6.83 12.93
C ASP A 22 10.13 5.40 13.41
N ARG A 23 9.25 4.83 14.25
CA ARG A 23 9.44 3.46 14.75
C ARG A 23 9.34 2.38 13.67
N LEU A 24 8.45 2.54 12.68
CA LEU A 24 8.29 1.60 11.57
C LEU A 24 9.44 1.66 10.56
N THR A 25 10.02 2.84 10.38
CA THR A 25 11.17 3.04 9.49
C THR A 25 12.49 2.72 10.18
N PHE A 26 12.55 2.79 11.51
CA PHE A 26 13.69 2.34 12.29
C PHE A 26 13.90 0.83 12.09
N ASN A 27 14.97 0.48 11.36
CA ASN A 27 15.35 -0.89 11.01
C ASN A 27 14.34 -1.61 10.08
N GLY A 28 13.45 -0.87 9.41
CA GLY A 28 12.54 -1.36 8.39
C GLY A 28 13.07 -1.07 6.98
N THR A 29 12.92 -2.03 6.06
CA THR A 29 13.22 -1.79 4.64
C THR A 29 11.95 -1.33 3.94
N ILE A 30 11.99 -0.15 3.32
CA ILE A 30 10.90 0.36 2.49
C ILE A 30 10.98 -0.30 1.12
N ILE A 31 9.88 -0.92 0.68
CA ILE A 31 9.75 -1.52 -0.64
C ILE A 31 8.70 -0.74 -1.41
N GLU A 32 9.09 -0.11 -2.50
CA GLU A 32 8.16 0.55 -3.41
C GLU A 32 7.56 -0.50 -4.34
N THR A 33 6.30 -0.84 -4.12
CA THR A 33 5.56 -1.76 -4.98
C THR A 33 4.96 -1.01 -6.18
N GLY A 34 4.86 -1.68 -7.32
CA GLY A 34 4.11 -1.16 -8.47
C GLY A 34 2.60 -1.09 -8.22
N THR A 35 1.86 -0.71 -9.25
CA THR A 35 0.39 -0.59 -9.20
C THR A 35 -0.34 -1.85 -9.67
N ASP A 36 0.41 -2.89 -10.05
CA ASP A 36 -0.19 -4.12 -10.55
C ASP A 36 -0.85 -4.93 -9.43
N SER A 37 -2.04 -5.44 -9.72
CA SER A 37 -2.83 -6.23 -8.77
C SER A 37 -2.90 -7.68 -9.22
N TYR A 38 -2.18 -8.53 -8.50
CA TYR A 38 -2.18 -9.98 -8.71
C TYR A 38 -3.60 -10.58 -8.75
N ARG A 39 -4.46 -10.15 -7.81
CA ARG A 39 -5.85 -10.64 -7.71
C ARG A 39 -6.69 -10.22 -8.92
N LEU A 40 -6.49 -8.98 -9.39
CA LEU A 40 -7.19 -8.46 -10.55
C LEU A 40 -6.76 -9.20 -11.83
N ALA A 41 -5.45 -9.38 -12.03
CA ALA A 41 -4.90 -10.13 -13.16
C ALA A 41 -5.46 -11.57 -13.20
N THR A 42 -5.48 -12.24 -12.04
CA THR A 42 -6.04 -13.61 -11.92
C THR A 42 -7.53 -13.65 -12.25
N THR A 43 -8.31 -12.67 -11.78
CA THR A 43 -9.75 -12.60 -12.05
C THR A 43 -10.03 -12.34 -13.53
N ARG A 44 -9.27 -11.44 -14.16
CA ARG A 44 -9.38 -11.13 -15.60
C ARG A 44 -9.06 -12.35 -16.46
N ALA A 45 -7.96 -13.05 -16.17
CA ALA A 45 -7.59 -14.27 -16.90
C ALA A 45 -8.69 -15.34 -16.83
N ARG A 46 -9.34 -15.51 -15.67
CA ARG A 46 -10.48 -16.43 -15.51
C ARG A 46 -11.71 -15.96 -16.30
N ALA A 47 -12.01 -14.67 -16.29
CA ALA A 47 -13.14 -14.11 -17.03
C ALA A 47 -12.95 -14.26 -18.55
N GLU A 48 -11.73 -14.06 -19.05
CA GLU A 48 -11.38 -14.26 -20.46
C GLU A 48 -11.56 -15.73 -20.86
N GLN A 49 -11.10 -16.68 -20.04
CA GLN A 49 -11.30 -18.13 -20.30
C GLN A 49 -12.78 -18.54 -20.33
N GLN A 50 -13.63 -17.91 -19.51
CA GLN A 50 -15.08 -18.16 -19.52
C GLN A 50 -15.78 -17.57 -20.76
N SER A 51 -15.22 -16.53 -21.36
CA SER A 51 -15.78 -15.89 -22.55
C SER A 51 -15.44 -16.60 -23.87
N VAL A 52 -14.43 -17.47 -23.85
CA VAL A 52 -13.94 -18.21 -25.02
C VAL A 52 -14.57 -19.62 -25.11
N SER A 53 -15.37 -20.01 -24.11
CA SER A 53 -16.15 -21.26 -24.10
C SER A 53 -17.61 -21.03 -24.43
#